data_AF-A0A352UM75-F1
#
_entry.id   AF-A0A352UM75-F1
#
_cell.length_a   1.000
_cell.length_b   1.000
_cell.length_c   1.000
_cell.angle_alpha   90.00
_cell.angle_beta   90.00
_cell.angle_gamma   90.00
#
_symmetry.space_group_name_H-M   'P 1'
#
loop_
_entity.id
_entity.type
_entity.pdbx_description
1 polymer ?
#
loop_
_entity_poly.entity_id
_entity_poly.type
_entity_poly.pdbx_seq_one_letter_code
_entity_poly.pdbx_strand_id
1 'polypeptide(L)'
;TLFEQYAVGRSRRSVAELMDIRPDFANLEENGETLRVAPDTVPVGAVIVVRPGEKIPIDGEVITGESAVDTAALTGESLPRDVFPGDPVI
;
A
#
# COMPACT_ATOMS: atom_id res chain seq x y z
N THR A 1 -22.01 12.30 37.41
CA THR A 1 -22.52 11.67 36.17
C THR A 1 -21.42 10.83 35.54
N LEU A 2 -21.55 9.50 35.61
CA LEU A 2 -20.57 8.52 35.09
C LEU A 2 -20.41 8.56 33.55
N PHE A 3 -21.19 9.41 32.87
CA PHE A 3 -21.25 9.52 31.41
C PHE A 3 -20.25 10.51 30.78
N GLU A 4 -19.65 11.43 31.54
CA GLU A 4 -18.75 12.44 30.96
C GLU A 4 -17.30 11.92 30.81
N GLN A 5 -16.88 10.95 31.62
CA GLN A 5 -15.52 10.40 31.56
C GLN A 5 -15.33 9.35 30.47
N TYR A 6 -16.41 8.68 30.02
CA TYR A 6 -16.34 7.66 28.98
C TYR A 6 -16.19 8.25 27.56
N ALA A 7 -16.48 9.54 27.39
CA ALA A 7 -16.43 10.21 26.09
C ALA A 7 -15.01 10.67 25.69
N VAL A 8 -14.15 10.97 26.66
CA VAL A 8 -12.82 11.57 26.37
C VAL A 8 -11.76 10.51 25.99
N GLY A 9 -11.97 9.25 26.37
CA GLY A 9 -11.01 8.16 26.10
C GLY A 9 -11.06 7.55 24.69
N ARG A 10 -12.11 7.84 23.90
CA ARG A 10 -12.30 7.23 22.57
C ARG A 10 -11.62 7.99 21.44
N SER A 11 -11.33 9.28 21.63
CA SER A 11 -10.74 10.12 20.57
C SER A 11 -9.25 9.87 20.32
N ARG A 12 -8.50 9.32 21.29
CA ARG A 12 -7.05 9.09 21.12
C ARG A 12 -6.67 7.79 20.40
N ARG A 13 -7.59 6.81 20.29
CA ARG A 13 -7.30 5.54 19.61
C ARG A 13 -7.46 5.61 18.09
N SER A 14 -8.33 6.48 17.58
CA SER A 14 -8.57 6.61 16.14
C SER A 14 -7.40 7.23 15.34
N VAL A 15 -6.38 7.79 16.02
CA VAL A 15 -5.24 8.41 15.33
C VAL A 15 -4.14 7.39 15.03
N ALA A 16 -3.98 6.34 15.84
CA ALA A 16 -2.94 5.34 15.65
C ALA A 16 -3.26 4.35 14.50
N GLU A 17 -4.54 4.07 14.24
CA GLU A 17 -4.97 3.23 13.12
C GLU A 17 -4.78 3.90 11.75
N LEU A 18 -4.60 5.23 11.72
CA LEU A 18 -4.23 5.98 10.51
C LEU A 18 -2.72 5.96 10.23
N MET A 19 -1.89 5.44 11.15
CA MET A 19 -0.43 5.56 11.05
C MET A 19 0.28 4.40 10.35
N ASP A 20 -0.39 3.37 9.81
CA ASP A 20 0.33 2.29 9.11
C ASP A 20 -0.46 1.63 7.96
N ILE A 21 -1.04 2.46 7.08
CA ILE A 21 -1.51 1.95 5.77
C ILE A 21 -0.33 1.67 4.83
N ARG A 22 0.82 2.33 5.06
CA ARG A 22 1.99 2.24 4.19
C ARG A 22 2.66 0.87 4.33
N PRO A 23 3.01 0.20 3.23
CA PRO A 23 3.70 -1.08 3.31
C PRO A 23 5.11 -0.92 3.92
N ASP A 24 5.49 -1.83 4.81
CA ASP A 24 6.79 -1.79 5.50
C ASP A 24 7.97 -2.13 4.58
N PHE A 25 7.70 -2.80 3.46
CA PHE A 25 8.72 -3.31 2.55
C PHE A 25 8.28 -3.25 1.09
N ALA A 26 9.26 -3.16 0.20
CA ALA A 26 9.13 -3.41 -1.22
C ALA A 26 9.95 -4.65 -1.59
N ASN A 27 9.42 -5.46 -2.50
CA ASN A 27 10.09 -6.62 -3.06
C ASN A 27 10.84 -6.18 -4.33
N LEU A 28 12.08 -5.71 -4.20
CA LEU A 28 12.92 -5.30 -5.31
C LEU A 28 13.40 -6.52 -6.11
N GLU A 29 13.22 -6.52 -7.42
CA GLU A 29 13.83 -7.49 -8.32
C GLU A 29 15.24 -7.02 -8.69
N GLU A 30 16.25 -7.81 -8.34
CA GLU A 30 17.64 -7.56 -8.73
C GLU A 30 18.29 -8.88 -9.15
N ASN A 31 18.89 -8.92 -10.34
CA ASN A 31 19.60 -10.10 -10.87
C ASN A 31 18.79 -11.40 -10.90
N GLY A 32 17.45 -11.32 -11.02
CA GLY A 32 16.55 -12.48 -11.01
C GLY A 32 16.20 -13.00 -9.62
N GLU A 33 16.65 -12.32 -8.56
CA GLU A 33 16.25 -12.58 -7.18
C GLU A 33 15.35 -11.45 -6.66
N THR A 34 14.51 -11.76 -5.69
CA THR A 34 13.65 -10.77 -5.03
C THR A 34 14.19 -10.44 -3.65
N LEU A 35 14.57 -9.19 -3.44
CA LEU A 35 15.10 -8.66 -2.18
C LEU A 35 14.05 -7.79 -1.49
N ARG A 36 13.85 -8.02 -0.20
CA ARG A 36 13.02 -7.15 0.63
C ARG A 36 13.82 -5.94 1.09
N VAL A 37 13.39 -4.76 0.66
CA VAL A 37 14.03 -3.48 0.99
C VAL A 37 12.99 -2.50 1.52
N ALA A 38 13.44 -1.42 2.17
CA ALA A 38 12.52 -0.36 2.57
C ALA A 38 12.01 0.38 1.32
N PRO A 39 10.72 0.78 1.25
CA PRO A 39 10.19 1.49 0.08
C PRO A 39 11.00 2.74 -0.27
N ASP A 40 11.48 3.48 0.74
CA ASP A 40 12.28 4.70 0.56
C ASP A 40 13.70 4.45 -0.02
N THR A 41 14.14 3.19 -0.07
CA THR A 41 15.46 2.80 -0.60
C THR A 41 15.41 2.26 -2.02
N VAL A 42 14.20 2.11 -2.60
CA VAL A 42 14.03 1.65 -3.97
C VAL A 42 14.46 2.76 -4.93
N PRO A 43 15.46 2.53 -5.80
CA PRO A 43 15.87 3.54 -6.77
C PRO A 43 14.81 3.72 -7.87
N VAL A 44 14.73 4.93 -8.42
CA VAL A 44 13.84 5.24 -9.55
C VAL A 44 14.22 4.37 -10.76
N GLY A 45 13.23 3.74 -11.39
CA GLY A 45 13.42 2.83 -12.51
C GLY A 45 13.75 1.39 -12.11
N ALA A 46 13.77 1.08 -10.81
CA ALA A 46 13.87 -0.29 -10.34
C ALA A 46 12.55 -1.05 -10.56
N VAL A 47 12.66 -2.38 -10.67
CA VAL A 47 11.51 -3.27 -10.82
C VAL A 47 11.14 -3.84 -9.46
N ILE A 48 9.86 -3.77 -9.10
CA ILE A 48 9.35 -4.39 -7.87
C ILE A 48 8.34 -5.49 -8.21
N VAL A 49 8.33 -6.55 -7.41
CA VAL A 49 7.42 -7.69 -7.55
C VAL A 49 6.33 -7.61 -6.50
N VAL A 50 5.11 -7.32 -6.93
CA VAL A 50 3.93 -7.32 -6.04
C VAL A 50 3.21 -8.65 -6.19
N ARG A 51 3.05 -9.39 -5.10
CA ARG A 51 2.31 -10.66 -5.07
C ARG A 51 0.82 -10.42 -4.82
N PRO A 52 -0.07 -11.35 -5.24
CA PRO A 52 -1.49 -11.23 -4.95
C PRO A 52 -1.76 -11.06 -3.45
N GLY A 53 -2.52 -10.02 -3.09
CA GLY A 53 -2.84 -9.66 -1.71
C GLY A 53 -1.78 -8.80 -1.01
N GLU A 54 -0.64 -8.52 -1.64
CA GLU A 54 0.28 -7.48 -1.17
C GLU A 54 -0.24 -6.10 -1.58
N LYS A 55 0.09 -5.11 -0.75
CA LYS A 55 -0.13 -3.70 -1.05
C LYS A 55 1.00 -3.19 -1.94
N ILE A 56 0.68 -2.24 -2.80
CA ILE A 56 1.68 -1.56 -3.63
C ILE A 56 2.47 -0.58 -2.75
N PRO A 57 3.80 -0.73 -2.61
CA PRO A 57 4.59 0.07 -1.67
C PRO A 57 4.94 1.46 -2.20
N ILE A 58 4.93 1.64 -3.52
CA ILE A 58 5.42 2.85 -4.21
C ILE A 58 4.61 3.03 -5.50
N ASP A 59 4.33 4.28 -5.85
CA ASP A 59 3.74 4.67 -7.13
C ASP A 59 4.61 4.17 -8.30
N GLY A 60 3.97 3.72 -9.37
CA GLY A 60 4.69 3.18 -10.52
C GLY A 60 3.80 2.87 -11.71
N GLU A 61 4.38 2.13 -12.65
CA GLU A 61 3.71 1.65 -13.84
C GLU A 61 3.85 0.12 -13.90
N VAL A 62 2.77 -0.57 -14.23
CA VAL A 62 2.81 -2.04 -14.40
C VAL A 62 3.63 -2.35 -15.64
N ILE A 63 4.74 -3.07 -15.50
CA ILE A 63 5.57 -3.50 -16.63
C ILE A 63 5.13 -4.85 -17.21
N THR A 64 4.64 -5.75 -16.34
CA THR A 64 4.26 -7.13 -16.69
C THR A 64 3.20 -7.65 -15.73
N GLY A 65 2.38 -8.58 -16.20
CA GLY A 65 1.31 -9.20 -15.41
C GLY A 65 -0.02 -8.42 -15.45
N GLU A 66 -1.04 -9.05 -14.91
CA GLU A 66 -2.39 -8.48 -14.75
C GLU A 66 -2.88 -8.79 -13.34
N SER A 67 -3.51 -7.82 -12.68
CA SER A 67 -4.05 -8.01 -11.33
C SER A 67 -5.17 -7.01 -11.03
N ALA A 68 -5.93 -7.28 -9.97
CA ALA A 68 -6.92 -6.35 -9.45
C ALA A 68 -6.35 -5.62 -8.23
N VAL A 69 -6.25 -4.31 -8.31
CA VAL A 69 -5.72 -3.44 -7.25
C VAL A 69 -6.86 -2.77 -6.51
N ASP A 70 -6.88 -2.91 -5.19
CA ASP A 70 -7.83 -2.22 -4.33
C ASP A 70 -7.32 -0.79 -4.06
N THR A 71 -7.99 0.18 -4.66
CA THR A 71 -7.70 1.62 -4.49
C THR A 71 -8.58 2.27 -3.42
N ALA A 72 -9.46 1.50 -2.75
CA ALA A 72 -10.41 2.01 -1.76
C ALA A 72 -9.71 2.68 -0.57
N ALA A 73 -8.49 2.25 -0.24
CA ALA A 73 -7.68 2.85 0.82
C ALA A 73 -7.34 4.33 0.56
N LEU A 74 -7.31 4.76 -0.70
CA LEU A 74 -6.94 6.12 -1.10
C LEU A 74 -8.16 6.99 -1.45
N THR A 75 -9.18 6.41 -2.10
CA THR A 75 -10.33 7.18 -2.62
C THR A 75 -11.61 7.04 -1.79
N GLY A 76 -11.66 6.14 -0.80
CA GLY A 76 -12.81 5.96 0.12
C GLY A 76 -14.05 5.31 -0.51
N GLU A 77 -14.04 5.15 -1.82
CA GLU A 77 -14.95 4.35 -2.62
C GLU A 77 -14.06 3.53 -3.54
N SER A 78 -14.31 2.23 -3.73
CA SER A 78 -14.31 1.59 -5.07
C SER A 78 -14.21 0.06 -5.02
N LEU A 79 -14.78 -0.55 -6.05
CA LEU A 79 -14.45 -1.91 -6.47
C LEU A 79 -12.96 -2.00 -6.84
N PRO A 80 -12.35 -3.20 -6.78
CA PRO A 80 -11.02 -3.45 -7.31
C PRO A 80 -10.92 -2.99 -8.76
N ARG A 81 -9.84 -2.29 -9.11
CA ARG A 81 -9.52 -1.88 -10.48
C ARG A 81 -8.55 -2.89 -11.08
N ASP A 82 -8.91 -3.47 -12.22
CA ASP A 82 -7.97 -4.27 -13.01
C ASP A 82 -6.86 -3.36 -13.58
N VAL A 83 -5.62 -3.83 -13.47
CA VAL A 83 -4.43 -3.16 -14.01
C VAL A 83 -3.69 -4.08 -14.98
N PHE A 84 -3.22 -3.49 -16.07
CA PHE A 84 -2.52 -4.15 -17.16
C PHE A 84 -1.17 -3.47 -17.43
N PRO A 85 -0.26 -4.11 -18.19
CA PRO A 85 1.00 -3.48 -18.55
C PRO A 85 0.79 -2.11 -19.23
N GLY A 86 1.46 -1.08 -18.72
CA GLY A 86 1.27 0.32 -19.12
C GLY A 86 0.36 1.15 -18.21
N ASP A 87 -0.37 0.52 -17.29
CA ASP A 87 -1.25 1.24 -16.38
C ASP A 87 -0.47 1.82 -15.18
N PRO A 88 -0.78 3.07 -14.78
CA PRO A 88 -0.25 3.65 -13.55
C PRO A 88 -0.94 3.05 -12.31
N VAL A 89 -0.13 2.78 -11.30
CA VAL A 89 -0.53 2.32 -9.96
C VAL A 89 -0.07 3.30 -8.89
N ILE A 90 -0.92 3.50 -7.87
CA ILE A 90 -0.78 4.47 -6.78
C ILE A 90 -1.32 3.83 -5.51
#